data_AF-A0A955BAY5-F1
#
_entry.id   AF-A0A955BAY5-F1
#
_cell.length_a   1.000
_cell.length_b   1.000
_cell.length_c   1.000
_cell.angle_alpha   90.00
_cell.angle_beta   90.00
_cell.angle_gamma   90.00
#
_symmetry.space_group_name_H-M   'P 1'
#
loop_
_entity.id
_entity.type
_entity.pdbx_description
1 polymer ?
#
loop_
_entity_poly.entity_id
_entity_poly.type
_entity_poly.pdbx_seq_one_letter_code
_entity_poly.pdbx_strand_id
1 'polypeptide(L)'
;MFFLPERLSVLRCGRSIIAAAVCFAISIRAVGDESVDSAEFQQQFDSVAVEFLDNYCTMCHSGDEPEAGFGLDATEKLRHVNQQRDAWLHAVAKIRGGEMPPEDEAQPSEKEAEAFLALIEGELARFDCSKNQKPGRVTVRRLNRTEYNNTIRDLTGIDFQPAKDFPADDVGVGFDNIGAVLSLPPLLMEKYLDAAESISEQSLEQQSFRDRWLPGDVVDRPQRDVARDALQKFSTAAFRRPLRDGELDSIMRLYDINIQQTGDAKQAAGFAMQGVLVSPNFLFRLEVEGPDDDLTTQRKLNDFELATRLSYFFWSSMPDQELFGVARSGKLHEPAELERQVRRMLADDKGSALVKNFAGQWLELRNLAKLAPDPGVYPDFDEQLRAAMIRE
;
A
#
# COMPACT_ATOMS: atom_id res chain seq x y z
N MET A 1 45.29 -23.92 -37.16
CA MET A 1 46.60 -24.59 -37.13
C MET A 1 47.23 -24.24 -35.78
N PHE A 2 47.20 -25.22 -34.86
CA PHE A 2 47.99 -25.39 -33.61
C PHE A 2 47.93 -24.28 -32.51
N PHE A 3 47.74 -24.54 -31.21
CA PHE A 3 47.49 -25.75 -30.39
C PHE A 3 47.02 -25.26 -28.99
N LEU A 4 46.09 -25.98 -28.35
CA LEU A 4 45.84 -25.97 -26.89
C LEU A 4 46.84 -26.91 -26.20
N PRO A 5 47.05 -26.79 -24.88
CA PRO A 5 46.79 -27.93 -23.98
C PRO A 5 46.03 -27.50 -22.71
N GLU A 6 44.92 -28.14 -22.30
CA GLU A 6 44.79 -29.36 -21.46
C GLU A 6 45.51 -29.27 -20.10
N ARG A 7 44.80 -29.12 -18.97
CA ARG A 7 44.04 -30.08 -18.11
C ARG A 7 44.86 -30.60 -16.92
N LEU A 8 44.13 -30.96 -15.85
CA LEU A 8 44.50 -31.60 -14.56
C LEU A 8 44.65 -30.60 -13.39
N SER A 9 44.11 -30.80 -12.18
CA SER A 9 43.40 -31.93 -11.59
C SER A 9 42.70 -31.52 -10.28
N VAL A 10 41.56 -32.15 -10.05
CA VAL A 10 40.81 -32.26 -8.80
C VAL A 10 41.69 -32.80 -7.67
N LEU A 11 41.67 -32.17 -6.49
CA LEU A 11 42.01 -32.79 -5.21
C LEU A 11 41.01 -32.36 -4.13
N ARG A 12 40.22 -33.36 -3.69
CA ARG A 12 39.41 -33.41 -2.47
C ARG A 12 40.32 -33.72 -1.27
N CYS A 13 39.74 -33.53 -0.07
CA CYS A 13 40.28 -33.71 1.28
C CYS A 13 41.13 -32.54 1.75
N GLY A 14 40.87 -31.90 2.89
CA GLY A 14 40.00 -32.25 4.00
C GLY A 14 40.70 -31.80 5.28
N ARG A 15 39.96 -31.11 6.15
CA ARG A 15 40.33 -30.76 7.54
C ARG A 15 41.49 -29.77 7.71
N SER A 16 41.12 -28.50 7.88
CA SER A 16 41.68 -27.67 8.95
C SER A 16 40.53 -26.86 9.53
N ILE A 17 40.04 -27.41 10.64
CA ILE A 17 39.07 -26.82 11.55
C ILE A 17 39.86 -25.85 12.46
N ILE A 18 39.19 -24.81 12.94
CA ILE A 18 39.53 -23.99 14.12
C ILE A 18 40.51 -22.83 13.83
N ALA A 19 39.98 -21.69 13.33
CA ALA A 19 40.37 -20.33 13.77
C ALA A 19 39.71 -19.22 12.89
N ALA A 20 38.37 -19.14 12.81
CA ALA A 20 37.67 -17.96 12.28
C ALA A 20 36.16 -17.94 12.59
N ALA A 21 35.73 -18.43 13.76
CA ALA A 21 34.31 -18.50 14.13
C ALA A 21 34.04 -18.08 15.59
N VAL A 22 34.84 -17.14 16.11
CA VAL A 22 34.62 -16.49 17.40
C VAL A 22 34.90 -15.00 17.21
N CYS A 23 33.91 -14.24 16.73
CA CYS A 23 33.75 -12.78 16.93
C CYS A 23 32.53 -12.17 16.21
N PHE A 24 31.52 -12.95 15.80
CA PHE A 24 30.22 -12.42 15.39
C PHE A 24 29.08 -13.09 16.19
N ALA A 25 29.23 -13.04 17.51
CA ALA A 25 28.13 -13.11 18.45
C ALA A 25 28.09 -11.77 19.19
N ILE A 26 27.84 -10.70 18.44
CA ILE A 26 27.33 -9.47 19.03
C ILE A 26 25.84 -9.72 19.21
N SER A 27 25.49 -9.94 20.46
CA SER A 27 24.15 -9.97 21.01
C SER A 27 23.22 -9.01 20.27
N ILE A 28 22.16 -9.54 19.66
CA ILE A 28 20.92 -8.79 19.50
C ILE A 28 20.41 -8.55 20.92
N ARG A 29 20.94 -7.50 21.56
CA ARG A 29 20.26 -6.87 22.68
C ARG A 29 19.05 -6.19 22.07
N ALA A 30 17.89 -6.43 22.68
CA ALA A 30 16.69 -5.66 22.45
C ALA A 30 17.06 -4.17 22.37
N VAL A 31 16.66 -3.52 21.27
CA VAL A 31 16.62 -2.07 21.17
C VAL A 31 15.71 -1.60 22.29
N GLY A 32 16.35 -1.09 23.33
CA GLY A 32 15.77 -0.75 24.60
C GLY A 32 16.80 0.07 25.37
N ASP A 33 17.27 1.13 24.72
CA ASP A 33 17.93 2.25 25.38
C ASP A 33 17.83 3.51 24.50
N GLU A 34 16.66 4.17 24.54
CA GLU A 34 16.42 5.49 23.93
C GLU A 34 17.11 6.63 24.71
N SER A 35 17.83 6.35 25.80
CA SER A 35 18.23 7.40 26.74
C SER A 35 19.57 8.06 26.41
N VAL A 36 20.50 7.35 25.76
CA VAL A 36 21.89 7.81 25.61
C VAL A 36 22.09 8.78 24.44
N ASP A 37 21.29 8.68 23.37
CA ASP A 37 21.38 9.53 22.17
C ASP A 37 20.55 10.84 22.27
N SER A 38 19.78 10.98 23.35
CA SER A 38 18.84 12.10 23.51
C SER A 38 19.51 13.35 24.10
N ALA A 39 20.39 13.21 25.08
CA ALA A 39 20.93 14.36 25.83
C ALA A 39 22.01 15.14 25.06
N GLU A 40 22.88 14.43 24.32
CA GLU A 40 23.96 15.04 23.55
C GLU A 40 23.43 15.70 22.26
N PHE A 41 22.46 15.06 21.60
CA PHE A 41 21.69 15.66 20.51
C PHE A 41 20.88 16.88 20.97
N GLN A 42 20.21 16.80 22.13
CA GLN A 42 19.47 17.93 22.71
C GLN A 42 20.40 19.11 23.00
N GLN A 43 21.61 18.86 23.51
CA GLN A 43 22.58 19.90 23.82
C GLN A 43 23.18 20.56 22.57
N GLN A 44 23.49 19.79 21.52
CA GLN A 44 23.93 20.34 20.22
C GLN A 44 22.81 21.13 19.54
N PHE A 45 21.59 20.60 19.56
CA PHE A 45 20.42 21.26 19.00
C PHE A 45 20.13 22.58 19.73
N ASP A 46 20.08 22.59 21.06
CA ASP A 46 19.75 23.78 21.85
C ASP A 46 20.80 24.89 21.68
N SER A 47 22.01 24.58 21.20
CA SER A 47 23.05 25.59 20.92
C SER A 47 23.03 26.11 19.48
N VAL A 48 22.97 25.22 18.48
CA VAL A 48 23.05 25.59 17.07
C VAL A 48 21.71 26.06 16.51
N ALA A 49 20.61 25.39 16.86
CA ALA A 49 19.29 25.74 16.34
C ALA A 49 18.78 27.05 16.93
N VAL A 50 18.99 27.29 18.23
CA VAL A 50 18.55 28.52 18.89
C VAL A 50 19.31 29.73 18.35
N GLU A 51 20.64 29.63 18.20
CA GLU A 51 21.45 30.72 17.64
C GLU A 51 21.05 31.04 16.19
N PHE A 52 20.76 30.01 15.37
CA PHE A 52 20.27 30.21 14.01
C PHE A 52 18.91 30.91 13.99
N LEU A 53 17.96 30.47 14.82
CA LEU A 53 16.63 31.07 14.89
C LEU A 53 16.70 32.53 15.35
N ASP A 54 17.52 32.83 16.35
CA ASP A 54 17.70 34.19 16.87
C ASP A 54 18.32 35.13 15.84
N ASN A 55 19.30 34.64 15.06
CA ASN A 55 20.01 35.46 14.08
C ASN A 55 19.20 35.71 12.80
N TYR A 56 18.32 34.78 12.42
CA TYR A 56 17.75 34.74 11.06
C TYR A 56 16.22 34.65 10.99
N CYS A 57 15.52 34.29 12.07
CA CYS A 57 14.09 33.97 12.01
C CYS A 57 13.22 34.82 12.94
N THR A 58 13.65 35.05 14.18
CA THR A 58 12.79 35.66 15.22
C THR A 58 12.40 37.10 14.92
N MET A 59 13.15 37.84 14.08
CA MET A 59 12.81 39.21 13.72
C MET A 59 11.43 39.32 13.04
N CYS A 60 11.07 38.36 12.18
CA CYS A 60 9.82 38.37 11.41
C CYS A 60 8.81 37.34 11.92
N HIS A 61 9.29 36.26 12.55
CA HIS A 61 8.46 35.14 12.98
C HIS A 61 8.16 35.14 14.48
N SER A 62 8.31 36.27 15.21
CA SER A 62 7.94 36.36 16.63
C SER A 62 6.85 37.42 16.89
N GLY A 63 6.25 37.40 18.08
CA GLY A 63 5.23 38.37 18.50
C GLY A 63 3.78 37.96 18.20
N ASP A 64 2.86 38.90 18.34
CA ASP A 64 1.40 38.65 18.28
C ASP A 64 0.88 38.41 16.84
N GLU A 65 1.62 38.86 15.82
CA GLU A 65 1.26 38.70 14.39
C GLU A 65 2.48 38.28 13.57
N PRO A 66 2.90 37.00 13.64
CA PRO A 66 4.08 36.53 12.92
C PRO A 66 3.82 36.40 11.42
N GLU A 67 4.86 36.64 10.62
CA GLU A 67 4.79 36.53 9.16
C GLU A 67 4.36 35.11 8.73
N ALA A 68 3.49 35.07 7.70
CA ALA A 68 2.87 33.85 7.18
C ALA A 68 2.13 32.99 8.24
N GLY A 69 1.83 33.53 9.42
CA GLY A 69 1.23 32.78 10.53
C GLY A 69 2.16 31.74 11.16
N PHE A 70 3.47 31.82 10.90
CA PHE A 70 4.48 30.93 11.48
C PHE A 70 5.19 31.64 12.64
N GLY A 71 4.72 31.36 13.86
CA GLY A 71 5.22 31.97 15.09
C GLY A 71 6.24 31.10 15.83
N LEU A 72 7.36 31.71 16.20
CA LEU A 72 8.45 31.18 17.02
C LEU A 72 8.48 31.95 18.35
N ASP A 73 8.34 31.26 19.47
CA ASP A 73 8.55 31.85 20.80
C ASP A 73 10.03 31.76 21.23
N ALA A 74 10.53 32.77 21.97
CA ALA A 74 11.93 32.96 22.37
C ALA A 74 12.49 31.87 23.32
N THR A 75 11.73 30.80 23.57
CA THR A 75 12.10 29.68 24.44
C THR A 75 11.83 28.31 23.82
N GLU A 76 11.59 28.24 22.51
CA GLU A 76 11.14 27.01 21.86
C GLU A 76 12.15 25.87 21.96
N LYS A 77 11.83 24.92 22.85
CA LYS A 77 12.48 23.62 22.94
C LYS A 77 12.03 22.75 21.76
N LEU A 78 12.96 21.96 21.21
CA LEU A 78 12.81 20.82 20.28
C LEU A 78 11.42 20.17 20.13
N ARG A 79 10.70 20.03 21.23
CA ARG A 79 9.39 19.37 21.30
C ARG A 79 8.28 20.07 20.51
N HIS A 80 8.47 21.31 20.06
CA HIS A 80 7.51 22.04 19.24
C HIS A 80 7.68 21.84 17.72
N VAL A 81 8.87 21.42 17.25
CA VAL A 81 9.11 21.13 15.83
C VAL A 81 8.13 20.07 15.31
N ASN A 82 7.95 19.00 16.08
CA ASN A 82 7.00 17.94 15.74
C ASN A 82 5.52 18.31 15.99
N GLN A 83 5.22 19.35 16.77
CA GLN A 83 3.85 19.84 16.99
C GLN A 83 3.38 20.75 15.85
N GLN A 84 4.30 21.52 15.25
CA GLN A 84 4.04 22.39 14.10
C GLN A 84 4.67 21.83 12.81
N ARG A 85 4.61 20.50 12.63
CA ARG A 85 5.34 19.76 11.59
C ARG A 85 5.17 20.35 10.19
N ASP A 86 3.94 20.65 9.78
CA ASP A 86 3.65 21.15 8.44
C ASP A 86 4.30 22.52 8.22
N ALA A 87 4.28 23.40 9.21
CA ALA A 87 4.93 24.71 9.12
C ALA A 87 6.46 24.58 9.04
N TRP A 88 7.05 23.68 9.83
CA TRP A 88 8.48 23.39 9.77
C TRP A 88 8.93 22.74 8.45
N LEU A 89 8.11 21.86 7.86
CA LEU A 89 8.38 21.30 6.52
C LEU A 89 8.39 22.39 5.44
N HIS A 90 7.47 23.36 5.53
CA HIS A 90 7.48 24.52 4.65
C HIS A 90 8.72 25.40 4.89
N ALA A 91 9.09 25.67 6.14
CA ALA A 91 10.28 26.44 6.48
C ALA A 91 11.56 25.78 5.95
N VAL A 92 11.73 24.47 6.12
CA VAL A 92 12.84 23.68 5.56
C VAL A 92 12.91 23.83 4.04
N ALA A 93 11.78 23.74 3.34
CA ALA A 93 11.74 23.91 1.90
C ALA A 93 12.16 25.32 1.46
N LYS A 94 11.74 26.36 2.19
CA LYS A 94 12.09 27.76 1.90
C LYS A 94 13.55 28.08 2.16
N ILE A 95 14.12 27.60 3.27
CA ILE A 95 15.54 27.76 3.60
C ILE A 95 16.40 26.99 2.58
N ARG A 96 16.04 25.74 2.25
CA ARG A 96 16.74 24.96 1.21
C ARG A 96 16.67 25.62 -0.16
N GLY A 97 15.57 26.31 -0.45
CA GLY A 97 15.38 27.10 -1.67
C GLY A 97 16.11 28.44 -1.67
N GLY A 98 16.71 28.86 -0.55
CA GLY A 98 17.32 30.19 -0.38
C GLY A 98 16.30 31.33 -0.38
N GLU A 99 15.01 31.04 -0.18
CA GLU A 99 13.94 32.04 -0.12
C GLU A 99 13.80 32.67 1.27
N MET A 100 14.39 32.02 2.29
CA MET A 100 14.36 32.47 3.68
C MET A 100 15.76 32.41 4.29
N PRO A 101 16.22 33.49 4.97
CA PRO A 101 15.51 34.77 5.19
C PRO A 101 15.29 35.58 3.89
N PRO A 102 14.37 36.58 3.87
CA PRO A 102 14.17 37.46 2.72
C PRO A 102 15.46 38.17 2.27
N GLU A 103 15.55 38.55 0.99
CA GLU A 103 16.79 39.11 0.40
C GLU A 103 17.32 40.37 1.11
N ASP A 104 16.46 41.11 1.79
CA ASP A 104 16.78 42.34 2.54
C ASP A 104 17.26 42.09 3.98
N GLU A 105 17.23 40.84 4.45
CA GLU A 105 17.66 40.43 5.78
C GLU A 105 19.03 39.74 5.80
N ALA A 106 19.58 39.57 7.00
CA ALA A 106 20.83 38.86 7.19
C ALA A 106 20.72 37.41 6.68
N GLN A 107 21.62 37.03 5.76
CA GLN A 107 21.63 35.68 5.17
C GLN A 107 22.60 34.76 5.92
N PRO A 108 22.21 33.51 6.23
CA PRO A 108 23.12 32.51 6.75
C PRO A 108 24.15 32.09 5.69
N SER A 109 25.33 31.67 6.12
CA SER A 109 26.24 30.95 5.21
C SER A 109 25.65 29.58 4.84
N GLU A 110 26.07 29.04 3.70
CA GLU A 110 25.66 27.71 3.23
C GLU A 110 25.87 26.64 4.33
N LYS A 111 26.99 26.71 5.05
CA LYS A 111 27.32 25.79 6.14
C LYS A 111 26.40 25.95 7.36
N GLU A 112 25.99 27.16 7.70
CA GLU A 112 25.06 27.42 8.80
C GLU A 112 23.66 26.91 8.44
N ALA A 113 23.20 27.16 7.21
CA ALA A 113 21.93 26.67 6.72
C ALA A 113 21.90 25.13 6.66
N GLU A 114 22.94 24.49 6.14
CA GLU A 114 23.05 23.02 6.11
C GLU A 114 23.04 22.40 7.51
N ALA A 115 23.79 22.98 8.46
CA ALA A 115 23.85 22.49 9.84
C ALA A 115 22.48 22.61 10.53
N PHE A 116 21.79 23.73 10.34
CA PHE A 116 20.45 23.95 10.87
C PHE A 116 19.42 22.98 10.24
N LEU A 117 19.42 22.85 8.91
CA LEU A 117 18.51 21.96 8.19
C LEU A 117 18.70 20.51 8.64
N ALA A 118 19.93 20.02 8.77
CA ALA A 118 20.20 18.67 9.23
C ALA A 118 19.63 18.38 10.63
N LEU A 119 19.67 19.36 11.54
CA LEU A 119 19.11 19.24 12.89
C LEU A 119 17.58 19.21 12.88
N ILE A 120 16.94 20.14 12.17
CA ILE A 120 15.48 20.20 12.06
C ILE A 120 14.94 18.98 11.33
N GLU A 121 15.56 18.55 10.23
CA GLU A 121 15.18 17.34 9.50
C GLU A 121 15.39 16.07 10.34
N GLY A 122 16.45 16.02 11.15
CA GLY A 122 16.67 14.94 12.12
C GLY A 122 15.56 14.84 13.16
N GLU A 123 15.09 15.98 13.70
CA GLU A 123 13.97 16.00 14.64
C GLU A 123 12.63 15.71 13.93
N LEU A 124 12.40 16.23 12.73
CA LEU A 124 11.23 15.90 11.91
C LEU A 124 11.25 14.41 11.49
N ALA A 125 12.40 13.77 11.42
CA ALA A 125 12.50 12.33 11.19
C ALA A 125 12.15 11.52 12.45
N ARG A 126 12.22 12.11 13.65
CA ARG A 126 11.77 11.47 14.90
C ARG A 126 10.25 11.52 14.99
N PHE A 127 9.63 10.43 14.57
CA PHE A 127 8.18 10.28 14.66
C PHE A 127 7.78 9.57 15.96
N ASP A 128 7.18 10.31 16.88
CA ASP A 128 6.55 9.72 18.06
C ASP A 128 5.17 9.14 17.68
N CYS A 129 5.18 7.86 17.26
CA CYS A 129 3.96 7.08 16.98
C CYS A 129 2.98 7.04 18.17
N SER A 130 3.42 7.36 19.40
CA SER A 130 2.56 7.34 20.59
C SER A 130 1.77 8.64 20.77
N LYS A 131 2.17 9.76 20.14
CA LYS A 131 1.51 11.07 20.29
C LYS A 131 0.59 11.42 19.12
N ASN A 132 0.99 11.12 17.88
CA ASN A 132 0.16 11.33 16.69
C ASN A 132 -0.74 10.13 16.43
N GLN A 133 -1.69 9.91 17.35
CA GLN A 133 -2.55 8.72 17.32
C GLN A 133 -3.78 8.87 16.41
N LYS A 134 -4.05 10.04 15.81
CA LYS A 134 -5.25 10.27 15.00
C LYS A 134 -4.93 10.18 13.50
N PRO A 135 -4.93 8.99 12.86
CA PRO A 135 -4.69 8.83 11.42
C PRO A 135 -5.78 9.42 10.52
N GLY A 136 -6.79 10.08 11.10
CA GLY A 136 -7.96 10.58 10.37
C GLY A 136 -8.88 9.45 9.90
N ARG A 137 -9.88 9.81 9.10
CA ARG A 137 -10.84 8.87 8.50
C ARG A 137 -10.31 8.38 7.17
N VAL A 138 -10.54 7.09 6.89
CA VAL A 138 -10.25 6.52 5.57
C VAL A 138 -11.40 6.89 4.64
N THR A 139 -11.10 7.63 3.57
CA THR A 139 -12.07 7.88 2.51
C THR A 139 -12.41 6.57 1.81
N VAL A 140 -13.69 6.39 1.46
CA VAL A 140 -14.13 5.27 0.62
C VAL A 140 -13.26 5.21 -0.63
N ARG A 141 -12.56 4.08 -0.81
CA ARG A 141 -11.59 3.89 -1.88
C ARG A 141 -12.07 2.77 -2.78
N ARG A 142 -12.31 3.07 -4.06
CA ARG A 142 -12.45 2.03 -5.07
C ARG A 142 -11.12 1.34 -5.33
N LEU A 143 -11.17 0.12 -5.85
CA LEU A 143 -9.98 -0.52 -6.41
C LEU A 143 -9.50 0.35 -7.58
N ASN A 144 -8.20 0.62 -7.60
CA ASN A 144 -7.57 1.14 -8.81
C ASN A 144 -7.44 0.02 -9.87
N ARG A 145 -7.00 0.35 -11.08
CA ARG A 145 -6.92 -0.61 -12.20
C ARG A 145 -6.05 -1.83 -11.86
N THR A 146 -4.91 -1.60 -11.19
CA THR A 146 -3.98 -2.68 -10.79
C THR A 146 -4.64 -3.60 -9.76
N GLU A 147 -5.25 -3.00 -8.74
CA GLU A 147 -5.94 -3.73 -7.66
C GLU A 147 -7.14 -4.52 -8.17
N TYR A 148 -7.90 -3.95 -9.12
CA TYR A 148 -9.03 -4.63 -9.76
C TYR A 148 -8.55 -5.86 -10.54
N ASN A 149 -7.54 -5.71 -11.40
CA ASN A 149 -6.98 -6.83 -12.19
C ASN A 149 -6.45 -7.95 -11.29
N ASN A 150 -5.67 -7.61 -10.27
CA ASN A 150 -5.11 -8.59 -9.35
C ASN A 150 -6.21 -9.31 -8.54
N THR A 151 -7.22 -8.56 -8.07
CA THR A 151 -8.35 -9.12 -7.34
C THR A 151 -9.13 -10.11 -8.21
N ILE A 152 -9.46 -9.72 -9.44
CA ILE A 152 -10.16 -10.60 -10.38
C ILE A 152 -9.34 -11.87 -10.62
N ARG A 153 -8.04 -11.73 -10.91
CA ARG A 153 -7.14 -12.88 -11.10
C ARG A 153 -7.12 -13.81 -9.89
N ASP A 154 -7.04 -13.28 -8.68
CA ASP A 154 -6.98 -14.11 -7.47
C ASP A 154 -8.33 -14.72 -7.08
N LEU A 155 -9.44 -14.05 -7.45
CA LEU A 155 -10.80 -14.53 -7.25
C LEU A 155 -11.14 -15.64 -8.26
N THR A 156 -10.83 -15.46 -9.54
CA THR A 156 -11.20 -16.39 -10.62
C THR A 156 -10.13 -17.44 -10.92
N GLY A 157 -8.86 -17.13 -10.66
CA GLY A 157 -7.70 -17.91 -11.09
C GLY A 157 -7.28 -17.63 -12.55
N ILE A 158 -7.83 -16.60 -13.19
CA ILE A 158 -7.65 -16.31 -14.63
C ILE A 158 -7.15 -14.87 -14.80
N ASP A 159 -6.10 -14.68 -15.61
CA ASP A 159 -5.52 -13.37 -15.85
C ASP A 159 -6.24 -12.60 -16.99
N PHE A 160 -7.42 -12.05 -16.69
CA PHE A 160 -8.25 -11.35 -17.67
C PHE A 160 -7.75 -9.96 -18.08
N GLN A 161 -7.00 -9.27 -17.19
CA GLN A 161 -6.60 -7.87 -17.35
C GLN A 161 -7.73 -6.89 -17.80
N PRO A 162 -8.96 -6.97 -17.23
CA PRO A 162 -10.12 -6.21 -17.69
C PRO A 162 -9.93 -4.69 -17.60
N ALA A 163 -9.14 -4.22 -16.63
CA ALA A 163 -8.90 -2.81 -16.43
C ALA A 163 -7.96 -2.18 -17.47
N LYS A 164 -7.49 -2.94 -18.48
CA LYS A 164 -6.71 -2.38 -19.59
C LYS A 164 -7.49 -1.32 -20.39
N ASP A 165 -8.80 -1.51 -20.52
CA ASP A 165 -9.68 -0.61 -21.27
C ASP A 165 -10.44 0.38 -20.38
N PHE A 166 -10.12 0.42 -19.08
CA PHE A 166 -10.70 1.40 -18.16
C PHE A 166 -10.04 2.77 -18.37
N PRO A 167 -10.77 3.87 -18.11
CA PRO A 167 -10.16 5.19 -17.92
C PRO A 167 -8.99 5.12 -16.93
N ALA A 168 -7.98 5.96 -17.13
CA ALA A 168 -6.86 6.06 -16.20
C ALA A 168 -7.35 6.49 -14.80
N ASP A 169 -6.68 5.99 -13.78
CA ASP A 169 -6.90 6.45 -12.41
C ASP A 169 -6.25 7.81 -12.18
N ASP A 170 -6.94 8.67 -11.43
CA ASP A 170 -6.37 9.93 -10.97
C ASP A 170 -5.23 9.68 -9.97
N VAL A 171 -4.19 10.51 -10.04
CA VAL A 171 -2.99 10.41 -9.18
C VAL A 171 -3.07 11.49 -8.10
N GLY A 172 -3.04 11.07 -6.83
CA GLY A 172 -3.00 11.96 -5.67
C GLY A 172 -1.67 11.76 -4.93
N VAL A 173 -0.97 12.84 -4.58
CA VAL A 173 0.32 12.81 -3.87
C VAL A 173 1.32 11.78 -4.43
N GLY A 174 1.33 11.58 -5.75
CA GLY A 174 2.21 10.63 -6.46
C GLY A 174 1.69 9.19 -6.56
N PHE A 175 0.50 8.87 -6.05
CA PHE A 175 -0.05 7.51 -6.07
C PHE A 175 -1.43 7.44 -6.74
N ASP A 176 -1.62 6.45 -7.61
CA ASP A 176 -2.85 6.08 -8.33
C ASP A 176 -3.87 5.31 -7.48
N ASN A 177 -3.66 5.28 -6.16
CA ASN A 177 -4.44 4.47 -5.25
C ASN A 177 -5.00 5.29 -4.07
N ILE A 178 -4.96 6.62 -4.18
CA ILE A 178 -5.45 7.51 -3.13
C ILE A 178 -6.98 7.66 -3.23
N GLY A 179 -7.69 7.23 -2.19
CA GLY A 179 -9.15 7.22 -2.19
C GLY A 179 -9.80 8.58 -2.46
N ALA A 180 -9.17 9.67 -2.01
CA ALA A 180 -9.69 11.04 -2.17
C ALA A 180 -9.76 11.52 -3.63
N VAL A 181 -9.00 10.93 -4.55
CA VAL A 181 -9.01 11.30 -5.98
C VAL A 181 -9.62 10.22 -6.87
N LEU A 182 -9.88 9.02 -6.35
CA LEU A 182 -10.44 7.92 -7.14
C LEU A 182 -11.97 8.07 -7.33
N SER A 183 -12.34 8.93 -8.27
CA SER A 183 -13.73 9.14 -8.70
C SER A 183 -14.29 7.92 -9.44
N LEU A 184 -15.63 7.82 -9.54
CA LEU A 184 -16.33 6.80 -10.34
C LEU A 184 -17.12 7.46 -11.49
N PRO A 185 -16.47 7.76 -12.63
CA PRO A 185 -17.16 8.32 -13.79
C PRO A 185 -18.20 7.33 -14.36
N PRO A 186 -19.28 7.81 -15.00
CA PRO A 186 -20.26 6.94 -15.65
C PRO A 186 -19.65 5.94 -16.63
N LEU A 187 -18.68 6.38 -17.44
CA LEU A 187 -17.94 5.51 -18.37
C LEU A 187 -17.22 4.36 -17.67
N LEU A 188 -16.66 4.60 -16.47
CA LEU A 188 -16.02 3.54 -15.70
C LEU A 188 -17.06 2.53 -15.17
N MET A 189 -18.27 2.98 -14.83
CA MET A 189 -19.35 2.07 -14.44
C MET A 189 -19.79 1.16 -15.58
N GLU A 190 -19.92 1.71 -16.80
CA GLU A 190 -20.18 0.90 -18.00
C GLU A 190 -19.09 -0.15 -18.21
N LYS A 191 -17.82 0.24 -18.07
CA LYS A 191 -16.70 -0.70 -18.18
C LYS A 191 -16.67 -1.77 -17.09
N TYR A 192 -17.14 -1.48 -15.87
CA TYR A 192 -17.31 -2.51 -14.85
C TYR A 192 -18.41 -3.51 -15.19
N LEU A 193 -19.51 -3.05 -15.81
CA LEU A 193 -20.60 -3.94 -16.26
C LEU A 193 -20.13 -4.87 -17.38
N ASP A 194 -19.48 -4.32 -18.40
CA ASP A 194 -18.89 -5.09 -19.52
C ASP A 194 -17.87 -6.12 -18.99
N ALA A 195 -16.99 -5.70 -18.07
CA ALA A 195 -16.00 -6.57 -17.47
C ALA A 195 -16.66 -7.68 -16.65
N ALA A 196 -17.66 -7.36 -15.82
CA ALA A 196 -18.32 -8.35 -14.97
C ALA A 196 -19.07 -9.42 -15.78
N GLU A 197 -19.70 -9.04 -16.90
CA GLU A 197 -20.32 -9.97 -17.85
C GLU A 197 -19.26 -10.93 -18.41
N SER A 198 -18.22 -10.36 -19.06
CA SER A 198 -17.14 -11.11 -19.70
C SER A 198 -16.40 -12.04 -18.73
N ILE A 199 -16.10 -11.56 -17.52
CA ILE A 199 -15.44 -12.34 -16.47
C ILE A 199 -16.33 -13.51 -16.04
N SER A 200 -17.63 -13.26 -15.82
CA SER A 200 -18.54 -14.30 -15.33
C SER A 200 -18.74 -15.40 -16.38
N GLU A 201 -18.95 -15.03 -17.64
CA GLU A 201 -19.11 -15.99 -18.74
C GLU A 201 -17.85 -16.84 -18.93
N GLN A 202 -16.69 -16.21 -19.13
CA GLN A 202 -15.45 -16.93 -19.40
C GLN A 202 -14.97 -17.75 -18.20
N SER A 203 -15.23 -17.29 -16.97
CA SER A 203 -14.88 -18.05 -15.77
C SER A 203 -15.67 -19.35 -15.66
N LEU A 204 -16.94 -19.37 -16.07
CA LEU A 204 -17.76 -20.59 -16.03
C LEU A 204 -17.27 -21.69 -16.97
N GLU A 205 -16.60 -21.33 -18.07
CA GLU A 205 -16.02 -22.31 -18.99
C GLU A 205 -14.83 -23.04 -18.36
N GLN A 206 -14.10 -22.37 -17.45
CA GLN A 206 -12.90 -22.93 -16.82
C GLN A 206 -13.25 -23.96 -15.74
N GLN A 207 -12.70 -25.16 -15.89
CA GLN A 207 -12.91 -26.24 -14.92
C GLN A 207 -12.37 -25.87 -13.52
N SER A 208 -11.19 -25.25 -13.45
CA SER A 208 -10.58 -24.82 -12.19
C SER A 208 -11.44 -23.82 -11.42
N PHE A 209 -12.12 -22.91 -12.12
CA PHE A 209 -13.06 -21.98 -11.52
C PHE A 209 -14.29 -22.70 -10.97
N ARG A 210 -14.86 -23.63 -11.76
CA ARG A 210 -16.01 -24.44 -11.35
C ARG A 210 -15.68 -25.31 -10.13
N ASP A 211 -14.53 -25.96 -10.11
CA ASP A 211 -14.08 -26.77 -8.96
C ASP A 211 -13.94 -25.92 -7.68
N ARG A 212 -13.53 -24.66 -7.83
CA ARG A 212 -13.35 -23.74 -6.70
C ARG A 212 -14.67 -23.19 -6.16
N TRP A 213 -15.60 -22.84 -7.04
CA TRP A 213 -16.78 -22.03 -6.70
C TRP A 213 -18.12 -22.71 -6.95
N LEU A 214 -18.25 -23.54 -7.98
CA LEU A 214 -19.52 -24.12 -8.45
C LEU A 214 -19.38 -25.63 -8.58
N PRO A 215 -19.47 -26.39 -7.47
CA PRO A 215 -19.31 -27.84 -7.48
C PRO A 215 -20.54 -28.54 -8.09
N GLY A 216 -20.81 -28.30 -9.38
CA GLY A 216 -21.74 -29.00 -10.26
C GLY A 216 -23.05 -29.48 -9.63
N ASP A 217 -23.54 -30.62 -10.12
CA ASP A 217 -24.64 -31.35 -9.52
C ASP A 217 -24.12 -32.21 -8.37
N VAL A 218 -24.67 -32.02 -7.17
CA VAL A 218 -24.37 -32.82 -5.99
C VAL A 218 -25.52 -33.79 -5.76
N VAL A 219 -25.22 -35.09 -5.71
CA VAL A 219 -26.21 -36.15 -5.46
C VAL A 219 -26.95 -35.85 -4.15
N ASP A 220 -28.27 -36.05 -4.16
CA ASP A 220 -29.18 -35.84 -3.02
C ASP A 220 -29.24 -34.40 -2.48
N ARG A 221 -28.82 -33.39 -3.25
CA ARG A 221 -28.98 -31.98 -2.90
C ARG A 221 -29.73 -31.18 -3.97
N PRO A 222 -30.72 -30.34 -3.60
CA PRO A 222 -31.33 -29.41 -4.54
C PRO A 222 -30.28 -28.46 -5.15
N GLN A 223 -30.31 -28.28 -6.48
CA GLN A 223 -29.37 -27.39 -7.18
C GLN A 223 -29.35 -25.97 -6.62
N ARG A 224 -30.52 -25.46 -6.19
CA ARG A 224 -30.63 -24.13 -5.56
C ARG A 224 -29.83 -24.02 -4.25
N ASP A 225 -29.75 -25.09 -3.46
CA ASP A 225 -28.99 -25.10 -2.22
C ASP A 225 -27.48 -25.17 -2.50
N VAL A 226 -27.09 -25.92 -3.52
CA VAL A 226 -25.70 -25.95 -4.01
C VAL A 226 -25.28 -24.56 -4.51
N ALA A 227 -26.14 -23.90 -5.29
CA ALA A 227 -25.90 -22.54 -5.76
C ALA A 227 -25.83 -21.52 -4.61
N ARG A 228 -26.65 -21.68 -3.57
CA ARG A 228 -26.61 -20.82 -2.37
C ARG A 228 -25.27 -20.91 -1.65
N ASP A 229 -24.75 -22.12 -1.42
CA ASP A 229 -23.45 -22.33 -0.78
C ASP A 229 -22.31 -21.74 -1.64
N ALA A 230 -22.36 -22.00 -2.95
CA ALA A 230 -21.42 -21.47 -3.93
C ALA A 230 -21.37 -19.95 -3.94
N LEU A 231 -22.53 -19.29 -4.06
CA LEU A 231 -22.65 -17.85 -4.09
C LEU A 231 -22.29 -17.22 -2.74
N GLN A 232 -22.59 -17.87 -1.62
CA GLN A 232 -22.13 -17.42 -0.31
C GLN A 232 -20.60 -17.41 -0.23
N LYS A 233 -19.95 -18.50 -0.64
CA LYS A 233 -18.48 -18.64 -0.62
C LYS A 233 -17.81 -17.64 -1.56
N PHE A 234 -18.30 -17.52 -2.79
CA PHE A 234 -17.78 -16.58 -3.79
C PHE A 234 -17.91 -15.13 -3.31
N SER A 235 -19.10 -14.74 -2.83
CA SER A 235 -19.37 -13.36 -2.44
C SER A 235 -18.65 -12.97 -1.15
N THR A 236 -18.47 -13.91 -0.22
CA THR A 236 -17.64 -13.70 0.99
C THR A 236 -16.19 -13.38 0.61
N ALA A 237 -15.65 -14.10 -0.39
CA ALA A 237 -14.31 -13.84 -0.90
C ALA A 237 -14.24 -12.51 -1.66
N ALA A 238 -15.19 -12.25 -2.57
CA ALA A 238 -15.27 -11.03 -3.37
C ALA A 238 -15.39 -9.77 -2.49
N PHE A 239 -16.25 -9.80 -1.46
CA PHE A 239 -16.45 -8.69 -0.53
C PHE A 239 -15.38 -8.61 0.57
N ARG A 240 -14.49 -9.62 0.65
CA ARG A 240 -13.38 -9.71 1.61
C ARG A 240 -13.82 -9.70 3.07
N ARG A 241 -15.07 -10.11 3.33
CA ARG A 241 -15.66 -10.25 4.67
C ARG A 241 -16.84 -11.22 4.63
N PRO A 242 -17.29 -11.74 5.78
CA PRO A 242 -18.57 -12.42 5.87
C PRO A 242 -19.71 -11.55 5.31
N LEU A 243 -20.66 -12.18 4.64
CA LEU A 243 -21.87 -11.50 4.19
C LEU A 243 -22.70 -11.02 5.39
N ARG A 244 -23.24 -9.82 5.28
CA ARG A 244 -24.22 -9.25 6.20
C ARG A 244 -25.60 -9.84 5.93
N ASP A 245 -26.48 -9.67 6.89
CA ASP A 245 -27.87 -10.08 6.80
C ASP A 245 -28.54 -9.53 5.53
N GLY A 246 -29.22 -10.40 4.78
CA GLY A 246 -29.92 -10.06 3.55
C GLY A 246 -29.04 -9.89 2.29
N GLU A 247 -27.71 -9.83 2.41
CA GLU A 247 -26.82 -9.74 1.23
C GLU A 247 -26.91 -11.02 0.38
N LEU A 248 -26.81 -12.20 1.01
CA LEU A 248 -26.94 -13.47 0.31
C LEU A 248 -28.32 -13.62 -0.34
N ASP A 249 -29.38 -13.18 0.33
CA ASP A 249 -30.73 -13.27 -0.23
C ASP A 249 -30.91 -12.34 -1.43
N SER A 250 -30.24 -11.18 -1.43
CA SER A 250 -30.20 -10.27 -2.59
C SER A 250 -29.48 -10.88 -3.78
N ILE A 251 -28.37 -11.57 -3.54
CA ILE A 251 -27.63 -12.31 -4.57
C ILE A 251 -28.47 -13.50 -5.07
N MET A 252 -29.14 -14.23 -4.18
CA MET A 252 -30.01 -15.34 -4.57
C MET A 252 -31.23 -14.90 -5.36
N ARG A 253 -31.74 -13.68 -5.19
CA ARG A 253 -32.79 -13.14 -6.08
C ARG A 253 -32.32 -13.04 -7.54
N LEU A 254 -31.07 -12.65 -7.77
CA LEU A 254 -30.51 -12.65 -9.14
C LEU A 254 -30.43 -14.07 -9.70
N TYR A 255 -29.99 -15.03 -8.89
CA TYR A 255 -30.01 -16.45 -9.28
C TYR A 255 -31.43 -16.94 -9.61
N ASP A 256 -32.39 -16.68 -8.73
CA ASP A 256 -33.77 -17.17 -8.85
C ASP A 256 -34.51 -16.58 -10.08
N ILE A 257 -34.20 -15.34 -10.47
CA ILE A 257 -34.74 -14.73 -11.70
C ILE A 257 -34.11 -15.38 -12.94
N ASN A 258 -32.80 -15.59 -12.93
CA ASN A 258 -32.09 -16.11 -14.11
C ASN A 258 -32.27 -17.61 -14.31
N ILE A 259 -32.50 -18.40 -13.26
CA ILE A 259 -32.78 -19.84 -13.42
C ILE A 259 -34.13 -20.09 -14.12
N GLN A 260 -35.11 -19.21 -13.92
CA GLN A 260 -36.40 -19.29 -14.61
C GLN A 260 -36.27 -19.01 -16.11
N GLN A 261 -35.28 -18.20 -16.51
CA GLN A 261 -35.04 -17.81 -17.90
C GLN A 261 -34.12 -18.79 -18.62
N THR A 262 -33.06 -19.25 -17.95
CA THR A 262 -32.00 -20.07 -18.57
C THR A 262 -32.26 -21.56 -18.45
N GLY A 263 -32.92 -22.01 -17.37
CA GLY A 263 -33.01 -23.44 -17.02
C GLY A 263 -31.66 -24.09 -16.67
N ASP A 264 -30.57 -23.31 -16.59
CA ASP A 264 -29.21 -23.78 -16.30
C ASP A 264 -28.69 -23.13 -15.02
N ALA A 265 -28.53 -23.93 -13.96
CA ALA A 265 -28.05 -23.49 -12.65
C ALA A 265 -26.67 -22.82 -12.72
N LYS A 266 -25.79 -23.26 -13.62
CA LYS A 266 -24.45 -22.66 -13.76
C LYS A 266 -24.55 -21.26 -14.35
N GLN A 267 -25.35 -21.09 -15.40
CA GLN A 267 -25.57 -19.79 -16.02
C GLN A 267 -26.27 -18.83 -15.06
N ALA A 268 -27.31 -19.29 -14.35
CA ALA A 268 -27.98 -18.51 -13.33
C ALA A 268 -27.04 -18.05 -12.20
N ALA A 269 -26.10 -18.91 -11.79
CA ALA A 269 -25.05 -18.53 -10.84
C ALA A 269 -24.07 -17.50 -11.43
N GLY A 270 -23.73 -17.61 -12.72
CA GLY A 270 -22.94 -16.62 -13.45
C GLY A 270 -23.55 -15.22 -13.38
N PHE A 271 -24.84 -15.07 -13.66
CA PHE A 271 -25.53 -13.78 -13.54
C PHE A 271 -25.53 -13.24 -12.11
N ALA A 272 -25.68 -14.11 -11.11
CA ALA A 272 -25.57 -13.69 -9.72
C ALA A 272 -24.13 -13.23 -9.37
N MET A 273 -23.10 -13.91 -9.88
CA MET A 273 -21.70 -13.52 -9.73
C MET A 273 -21.39 -12.19 -10.44
N GLN A 274 -21.96 -11.93 -11.62
CA GLN A 274 -21.87 -10.64 -12.29
C GLN A 274 -22.39 -9.51 -11.40
N GLY A 275 -23.54 -9.70 -10.75
CA GLY A 275 -24.09 -8.75 -9.78
C GLY A 275 -23.18 -8.50 -8.58
N VAL A 276 -22.45 -9.52 -8.12
CA VAL A 276 -21.44 -9.40 -7.06
C VAL A 276 -20.26 -8.55 -7.53
N LEU A 277 -19.78 -8.74 -8.76
CA LEU A 277 -18.63 -8.03 -9.33
C LEU A 277 -18.88 -6.55 -9.67
N VAL A 278 -20.13 -6.10 -9.72
CA VAL A 278 -20.49 -4.68 -9.87
C VAL A 278 -21.02 -4.06 -8.57
N SER A 279 -21.07 -4.83 -7.49
CA SER A 279 -21.50 -4.34 -6.19
C SER A 279 -20.49 -3.34 -5.62
N PRO A 280 -20.96 -2.27 -4.92
CA PRO A 280 -20.07 -1.40 -4.15
C PRO A 280 -19.19 -2.17 -3.14
N ASN A 281 -19.68 -3.27 -2.57
CA ASN A 281 -18.90 -4.12 -1.65
C ASN A 281 -17.71 -4.83 -2.32
N PHE A 282 -17.75 -5.00 -3.65
CA PHE A 282 -16.63 -5.54 -4.41
C PHE A 282 -15.73 -4.43 -4.97
N LEU A 283 -16.34 -3.41 -5.60
CA LEU A 283 -15.62 -2.31 -6.26
C LEU A 283 -14.88 -1.40 -5.28
N PHE A 284 -15.35 -1.32 -4.03
CA PHE A 284 -14.76 -0.49 -2.99
C PHE A 284 -14.23 -1.31 -1.83
N ARG A 285 -13.18 -0.77 -1.19
CA ARG A 285 -12.70 -1.24 0.10
C ARG A 285 -13.37 -0.38 1.16
N LEU A 286 -14.44 -0.94 1.73
CA LEU A 286 -15.26 -0.26 2.73
C LEU A 286 -14.84 -0.69 4.13
N GLU A 287 -14.32 0.25 4.91
CA GLU A 287 -14.17 0.13 6.36
C GLU A 287 -15.45 0.70 6.97
N VAL A 288 -16.48 -0.14 7.14
CA VAL A 288 -17.84 0.33 7.43
C VAL A 288 -18.01 0.63 8.90
N GLU A 289 -18.43 1.86 9.18
CA GLU A 289 -18.74 2.42 10.51
C GLU A 289 -19.81 1.59 11.22
N GLY A 290 -19.53 1.21 12.47
CA GLY A 290 -20.52 0.71 13.40
C GLY A 290 -21.46 1.85 13.83
N PRO A 291 -22.70 1.56 14.24
CA PRO A 291 -23.65 2.59 14.65
C PRO A 291 -23.19 3.44 15.85
N ASP A 292 -22.21 2.97 16.62
CA ASP A 292 -21.63 3.65 17.78
C ASP A 292 -20.29 4.36 17.48
N ASP A 293 -19.85 4.39 16.22
CA ASP A 293 -18.60 5.05 15.84
C ASP A 293 -18.76 6.59 15.84
N ASP A 294 -18.33 7.23 16.93
CA ASP A 294 -18.23 8.69 17.00
C ASP A 294 -17.19 9.21 15.99
N LEU A 295 -17.58 10.19 15.18
CA LEU A 295 -16.76 10.89 14.18
C LEU A 295 -15.47 11.48 14.76
N THR A 296 -15.39 11.66 16.08
CA THR A 296 -14.24 12.28 16.77
C THR A 296 -13.23 11.28 17.37
N THR A 297 -13.53 9.98 17.37
CA THR A 297 -12.72 8.94 18.04
C THR A 297 -11.93 8.07 17.08
N GLN A 298 -10.76 7.60 17.52
CA GLN A 298 -9.99 6.60 16.78
C GLN A 298 -10.70 5.26 16.86
N ARG A 299 -11.04 4.70 15.70
CA ARG A 299 -11.66 3.38 15.62
C ARG A 299 -10.61 2.33 15.29
N LYS A 300 -10.65 1.22 16.02
CA LYS A 300 -9.89 0.01 15.70
C LYS A 300 -10.55 -0.74 14.52
N LEU A 301 -9.76 -1.14 13.54
CA LEU A 301 -10.22 -2.00 12.45
C LEU A 301 -10.61 -3.38 12.99
N ASN A 302 -11.64 -4.01 12.42
CA ASN A 302 -11.88 -5.43 12.68
C ASN A 302 -10.88 -6.31 11.92
N ASP A 303 -10.82 -7.61 12.23
CA ASP A 303 -9.83 -8.50 11.61
C ASP A 303 -9.97 -8.63 10.09
N PHE A 304 -11.18 -8.52 9.52
CA PHE A 304 -11.38 -8.56 8.06
C PHE A 304 -10.93 -7.27 7.38
N GLU A 305 -11.17 -6.13 8.02
CA GLU A 305 -10.68 -4.82 7.57
C GLU A 305 -9.15 -4.79 7.62
N LEU A 306 -8.54 -5.29 8.71
CA LEU A 306 -7.10 -5.41 8.84
C LEU A 306 -6.50 -6.36 7.80
N ALA A 307 -7.10 -7.54 7.59
CA ALA A 307 -6.67 -8.47 6.54
C ALA A 307 -6.72 -7.84 5.14
N THR A 308 -7.80 -7.12 4.85
CA THR A 308 -7.95 -6.38 3.59
C THR A 308 -6.84 -5.33 3.48
N ARG A 309 -6.60 -4.55 4.52
CA ARG A 309 -5.57 -3.50 4.49
C ARG A 309 -4.16 -4.07 4.28
N LEU A 310 -3.82 -5.17 4.96
CA LEU A 310 -2.55 -5.87 4.78
C LEU A 310 -2.40 -6.43 3.36
N SER A 311 -3.41 -7.13 2.85
CA SER A 311 -3.35 -7.76 1.51
C SER A 311 -3.21 -6.74 0.39
N TYR A 312 -3.94 -5.63 0.43
CA TYR A 312 -3.76 -4.61 -0.60
C TYR A 312 -2.47 -3.81 -0.44
N PHE A 313 -1.97 -3.66 0.78
CA PHE A 313 -0.68 -3.00 0.99
C PHE A 313 0.47 -3.84 0.42
N PHE A 314 0.55 -5.13 0.75
CA PHE A 314 1.66 -5.99 0.33
C PHE A 314 1.49 -6.60 -1.06
N TRP A 315 0.27 -6.98 -1.43
CA TRP A 315 -0.02 -7.73 -2.65
C TRP A 315 -0.83 -6.95 -3.68
N SER A 316 -1.36 -5.78 -3.32
CA SER A 316 -2.31 -5.02 -4.16
C SER A 316 -3.44 -5.91 -4.69
N SER A 317 -3.91 -6.83 -3.85
CA SER A 317 -4.92 -7.83 -4.17
C SER A 317 -5.68 -8.24 -2.90
N MET A 318 -6.71 -9.07 -3.06
CA MET A 318 -7.53 -9.59 -1.96
C MET A 318 -6.76 -10.51 -1.00
N PRO A 319 -7.23 -10.67 0.26
CA PRO A 319 -6.70 -11.67 1.19
C PRO A 319 -6.82 -13.08 0.59
N ASP A 320 -5.79 -13.91 0.84
CA ASP A 320 -5.85 -15.32 0.52
C ASP A 320 -6.60 -16.10 1.62
N GLN A 321 -6.77 -17.42 1.41
CA GLN A 321 -7.55 -18.25 2.34
C GLN A 321 -6.92 -18.32 3.74
N GLU A 322 -5.60 -18.29 3.85
CA GLU A 322 -4.92 -18.30 5.14
C GLU A 322 -5.19 -17.01 5.92
N LEU A 323 -4.94 -15.84 5.31
CA LEU A 323 -5.16 -14.55 5.96
C LEU A 323 -6.65 -14.36 6.30
N PHE A 324 -7.54 -14.77 5.41
CA PHE A 324 -8.98 -14.74 5.66
C PHE A 324 -9.40 -15.68 6.80
N GLY A 325 -8.78 -16.86 6.90
CA GLY A 325 -9.02 -17.83 7.97
C GLY A 325 -8.59 -17.29 9.34
N VAL A 326 -7.41 -16.66 9.41
CA VAL A 326 -6.91 -15.99 10.63
C VAL A 326 -7.86 -14.87 11.03
N ALA A 327 -8.28 -14.03 10.07
CA ALA A 327 -9.23 -12.96 10.33
C ALA A 327 -10.57 -13.49 10.87
N ARG A 328 -11.10 -14.57 10.28
CA ARG A 328 -12.31 -15.24 10.75
C ARG A 328 -12.19 -15.79 12.16
N SER A 329 -11.00 -16.20 12.58
CA SER A 329 -10.76 -16.70 13.94
C SER A 329 -10.61 -15.60 15.00
N GLY A 330 -10.58 -14.32 14.60
CA GLY A 330 -10.41 -13.18 15.51
C GLY A 330 -8.98 -13.00 16.05
N LYS A 331 -7.99 -13.63 15.41
CA LYS A 331 -6.60 -13.69 15.90
C LYS A 331 -5.63 -12.76 15.19
N LEU A 332 -6.07 -12.03 14.16
CA LEU A 332 -5.16 -11.23 13.34
C LEU A 332 -4.55 -10.06 14.11
N HIS A 333 -5.19 -9.63 15.19
CA HIS A 333 -4.65 -8.63 16.11
C HIS A 333 -3.64 -9.17 17.13
N GLU A 334 -3.45 -10.49 17.23
CA GLU A 334 -2.43 -11.06 18.11
C GLU A 334 -1.04 -10.75 17.52
N PRO A 335 -0.11 -10.10 18.27
CA PRO A 335 1.15 -9.60 17.70
C PRO A 335 1.97 -10.68 16.98
N ALA A 336 2.05 -11.88 17.56
CA ALA A 336 2.78 -12.99 16.98
C ALA A 336 2.16 -13.50 15.67
N GLU A 337 0.82 -13.54 15.59
CA GLU A 337 0.12 -13.98 14.38
C GLU A 337 0.15 -12.92 13.29
N LEU A 338 0.03 -11.64 13.66
CA LEU A 338 0.21 -10.52 12.74
C LEU A 338 1.62 -10.54 12.12
N GLU A 339 2.66 -10.67 12.94
CA GLU A 339 4.05 -10.74 12.46
C GLU A 339 4.23 -11.94 11.53
N ARG A 340 3.69 -13.10 11.90
CA ARG A 340 3.74 -14.32 11.07
C ARG A 340 3.11 -14.10 9.70
N GLN A 341 1.92 -13.49 9.65
CA GLN A 341 1.24 -13.18 8.39
C GLN A 341 2.03 -12.18 7.55
N VAL A 342 2.53 -11.10 8.14
CA VAL A 342 3.34 -10.09 7.42
C VAL A 342 4.58 -10.72 6.79
N ARG A 343 5.34 -11.53 7.55
CA ARG A 343 6.54 -12.22 7.03
C ARG A 343 6.21 -13.18 5.89
N ARG A 344 5.12 -13.95 6.03
CA ARG A 344 4.64 -14.86 4.98
C ARG A 344 4.28 -14.08 3.71
N MET A 345 3.54 -12.98 3.84
CA MET A 345 3.08 -12.18 2.70
C MET A 345 4.24 -11.49 1.97
N LEU A 346 5.26 -11.03 2.71
CA LEU A 346 6.48 -10.48 2.12
C LEU A 346 7.31 -11.53 1.37
N ALA A 347 7.25 -12.80 1.79
CA ALA A 347 7.96 -13.91 1.15
C ALA A 347 7.22 -14.51 -0.06
N ASP A 348 5.92 -14.21 -0.22
CA ASP A 348 5.12 -14.65 -1.36
C ASP A 348 5.47 -13.87 -2.63
N ASP A 349 5.37 -14.50 -3.81
CA ASP A 349 5.65 -13.86 -5.11
C ASP A 349 4.80 -12.59 -5.34
N LYS A 350 3.59 -12.55 -4.78
CA LYS A 350 2.72 -11.36 -4.81
C LYS A 350 3.33 -10.18 -4.04
N GLY A 351 4.25 -10.41 -3.11
CA GLY A 351 4.99 -9.37 -2.39
C GLY A 351 5.76 -8.42 -3.31
N SER A 352 6.10 -8.87 -4.53
CA SER A 352 6.69 -7.99 -5.56
C SER A 352 5.77 -6.83 -5.98
N ALA A 353 4.46 -6.94 -5.72
CA ALA A 353 3.49 -5.86 -5.96
C ALA A 353 3.80 -4.63 -5.11
N LEU A 354 4.28 -4.80 -3.87
CA LEU A 354 4.68 -3.67 -3.02
C LEU A 354 5.76 -2.85 -3.72
N VAL A 355 6.82 -3.47 -4.23
CA VAL A 355 7.90 -2.77 -4.93
C VAL A 355 7.37 -2.10 -6.21
N LYS A 356 6.62 -2.84 -7.04
CA LYS A 356 6.10 -2.33 -8.32
C LYS A 356 5.10 -1.18 -8.17
N ASN A 357 4.31 -1.19 -7.11
CA ASN A 357 3.19 -0.28 -6.95
C ASN A 357 3.46 0.85 -5.96
N PHE A 358 4.27 0.62 -4.93
CA PHE A 358 4.71 1.67 -4.03
C PHE A 358 5.99 2.32 -4.55
N ALA A 359 7.11 1.59 -4.58
CA ALA A 359 8.40 2.16 -4.97
C ALA A 359 8.40 2.62 -6.43
N GLY A 360 7.77 1.87 -7.34
CA GLY A 360 7.66 2.25 -8.75
C GLY A 360 6.84 3.52 -9.01
N GLN A 361 5.94 3.90 -8.09
CA GLN A 361 5.25 5.19 -8.15
C GLN A 361 6.05 6.28 -7.45
N TRP A 362 6.57 5.99 -6.27
CA TRP A 362 7.36 6.94 -5.48
C TRP A 362 8.62 7.42 -6.20
N LEU A 363 9.32 6.52 -6.89
CA LEU A 363 10.50 6.82 -7.71
C LEU A 363 10.16 7.16 -9.17
N GLU A 364 8.87 7.28 -9.49
CA GLU A 364 8.36 7.53 -10.85
C GLU A 364 8.82 6.53 -11.93
N LEU A 365 9.32 5.35 -11.55
CA LEU A 365 9.81 4.33 -12.49
C LEU A 365 8.73 3.86 -13.48
N ARG A 366 7.45 3.96 -13.11
CA ARG A 366 6.32 3.68 -14.03
C ARG A 366 6.22 4.67 -15.19
N ASN A 367 6.74 5.89 -15.02
CA ASN A 367 6.78 6.90 -16.08
C ASN A 367 7.89 6.60 -17.09
N LEU A 368 8.91 5.80 -16.73
CA LEU A 368 9.97 5.40 -17.66
C LEU A 368 9.39 4.78 -18.92
N ALA A 369 8.35 3.95 -18.85
CA ALA A 369 7.74 3.36 -20.04
C ALA A 369 7.14 4.39 -21.04
N LYS A 370 6.81 5.60 -20.56
CA LYS A 370 6.22 6.67 -21.37
C LYS A 370 7.25 7.68 -21.87
N LEU A 371 8.46 7.67 -21.32
CA LEU A 371 9.52 8.58 -21.73
C LEU A 371 10.08 8.15 -23.08
N ALA A 372 10.08 9.07 -24.04
CA ALA A 372 10.73 8.91 -25.33
C ALA A 372 11.76 10.04 -25.51
N PRO A 373 12.97 9.91 -24.92
CA PRO A 373 14.03 10.88 -25.08
C PRO A 373 14.39 11.06 -26.57
N ASP A 374 14.78 12.28 -26.94
CA ASP A 374 15.22 12.57 -28.30
C ASP A 374 16.47 11.71 -28.64
N PRO A 375 16.41 10.82 -29.64
CA PRO A 375 17.54 9.98 -30.03
C PRO A 375 18.77 10.78 -30.49
N GLY A 376 18.59 12.02 -30.95
CA GLY A 376 19.70 12.90 -31.32
C GLY A 376 20.47 13.47 -30.14
N VAL A 377 19.81 13.58 -28.97
CA VAL A 377 20.40 14.11 -27.73
C VAL A 377 20.86 12.97 -26.80
N TYR A 378 20.09 11.88 -26.77
CA TYR A 378 20.32 10.70 -25.93
C TYR A 378 20.45 9.43 -26.79
N PRO A 379 21.52 9.30 -27.60
CA PRO A 379 21.67 8.20 -28.55
C PRO A 379 21.81 6.83 -27.89
N ASP A 380 22.28 6.78 -26.65
CA ASP A 380 22.45 5.54 -25.87
C ASP A 380 21.19 5.13 -25.11
N PHE A 381 20.12 5.95 -25.16
CA PHE A 381 18.86 5.60 -24.52
C PHE A 381 18.07 4.64 -25.41
N ASP A 382 18.15 3.35 -25.08
CA ASP A 382 17.42 2.28 -25.75
C ASP A 382 16.51 1.51 -24.77
N GLU A 383 15.78 0.52 -25.30
CA GLU A 383 14.88 -0.29 -24.50
C GLU A 383 15.64 -1.20 -23.51
N GLN A 384 16.90 -1.55 -23.79
CA GLN A 384 17.72 -2.34 -22.87
C GLN A 384 18.13 -1.52 -21.65
N LEU A 385 18.56 -0.27 -21.86
CA LEU A 385 18.86 0.68 -20.80
C LEU A 385 17.61 0.97 -19.98
N ARG A 386 16.46 1.22 -20.62
CA ARG A 386 15.18 1.41 -19.91
C ARG A 386 14.85 0.23 -19.00
N ALA A 387 14.95 -1.00 -19.51
CA ALA A 387 14.70 -2.19 -18.72
C ALA A 387 15.72 -2.37 -17.58
N ALA A 388 16.99 -2.02 -17.81
CA ALA A 388 18.03 -2.06 -16.79
C ALA A 388 17.77 -1.04 -15.67
N MET A 389 17.35 0.18 -16.00
CA MET A 389 16.97 1.23 -15.03
C MET A 389 15.78 0.84 -14.16
N ILE A 390 14.84 0.03 -14.68
CA ILE A 390 13.70 -0.47 -13.90
C ILE A 390 14.11 -1.63 -12.97
N ARG A 391 15.14 -2.38 -13.35
CA ARG A 391 15.62 -3.56 -12.61
C ARG A 391 16.54 -3.18 -11.45
N GLU A 392 17.43 -2.21 -11.68
CA GLU A 392 18.26 -1.60 -10.63
C GLU A 392 17.38 -0.85 -9.63
#